data_AF-A0A3S8VRK8-F1
#
_entry.id   AF-A0A3S8VRK8-F1
#
_cell.length_a   1.000
_cell.length_b   1.000
_cell.length_c   1.000
_cell.angle_alpha   90.00
_cell.angle_beta   90.00
_cell.angle_gamma   90.00
#
_symmetry.space_group_name_H-M   'P 1'
#
loop_
_entity.id
_entity.type
_entity.pdbx_description
1 polymer ?
#
loop_
_entity_poly.entity_id
_entity_poly.type
_entity_poly.pdbx_seq_one_letter_code
_entity_poly.pdbx_strand_id
1 'polypeptide(L)'
;MKYPDQRVALPRRPRAPLRQVGGRILAALFVLGLAIFVVYLGRDGYHDNAGGKVGLLDAAYYATVSLSTTGYGDIVPATPGTRLTTVLVVTPLRVLFLIILVGTTLEVLTERTRQQWRLDRWRSTLRDHTVIVGYGTKGRSALQTLRAKGLDKSQVVIIDPSSKVIEAANADGFAGVVGDATRSAVLLRAEGQRAAQFVISPQRDDTAVLVTLTVRQLNPRAKIVTAVREEENAPLLRQSGADAVITSSSAAGRLLGLSVLSPSAGTVLEDLIVQGSGLDLIERPATKAESGLHPRETDDLVVAVKRGHRLMAYDDPDVGRLEMTDRLITISRAAGPATTPEKERIVTREGGWDLGGRRDRGYRDYEDIRDPRDPRGARGYGAHGELGGVDRGRDRDRDRGRNRNGDRGPGEDGGGTDDAE
;
A
#
# COMPACT_ATOMS: atom_id res chain seq x y z
N MET A 1 29.79 -8.60 0.81
CA MET A 1 29.04 -9.53 -0.08
C MET A 1 27.83 -8.78 -0.63
N LYS A 2 27.86 -8.34 -1.90
CA LYS A 2 26.73 -7.60 -2.52
C LYS A 2 25.61 -8.60 -2.84
N TYR A 3 24.48 -8.51 -2.16
CA TYR A 3 23.29 -9.30 -2.51
C TYR A 3 22.70 -8.77 -3.83
N PRO A 4 22.22 -9.63 -4.74
CA PRO A 4 21.61 -9.15 -5.99
C PRO A 4 20.36 -8.32 -5.67
N ASP A 5 20.41 -7.04 -6.07
CA ASP A 5 19.42 -5.99 -5.79
C ASP A 5 18.06 -6.18 -6.49
N GLN A 6 17.90 -7.24 -7.29
CA GLN A 6 16.71 -7.51 -8.10
C GLN A 6 15.40 -7.73 -7.32
N ARG A 7 15.46 -7.74 -5.98
CA ARG A 7 14.28 -8.02 -5.14
C ARG A 7 13.83 -6.86 -4.26
N VAL A 8 14.47 -5.70 -4.34
CA VAL A 8 13.97 -4.48 -3.67
C VAL A 8 13.20 -3.64 -4.68
N ALA A 9 11.93 -3.43 -4.41
CA ALA A 9 11.04 -2.61 -5.22
C ALA A 9 10.73 -1.32 -4.45
N LEU A 10 11.19 -0.19 -4.98
CA LEU A 10 10.87 1.13 -4.45
C LEU A 10 9.57 1.65 -5.08
N PRO A 11 8.78 2.44 -4.33
CA PRO A 11 7.53 2.98 -4.84
C PRO A 11 7.80 3.77 -6.11
N ARG A 12 7.20 3.29 -7.21
CA ARG A 12 7.28 3.93 -8.51
C ARG A 12 6.24 5.04 -8.52
N ARG A 13 6.66 6.29 -8.70
CA ARG A 13 5.74 7.30 -9.23
C ARG A 13 5.50 6.92 -10.69
N PRO A 14 4.27 6.64 -11.14
CA PRO A 14 4.00 6.34 -12.53
C PRO A 14 4.33 7.59 -13.35
N ARG A 15 5.53 7.67 -13.90
CA ARG A 15 5.80 8.53 -15.05
C ARG A 15 5.38 7.71 -16.25
N ALA A 16 4.28 8.09 -16.89
CA ALA A 16 3.79 7.41 -18.09
C ALA A 16 4.88 7.45 -19.17
N PRO A 17 5.61 6.35 -19.41
CA PRO A 17 6.80 6.36 -20.28
C PRO A 17 6.40 6.77 -21.70
N LEU A 18 5.21 6.33 -22.13
CA LEU A 18 4.62 6.63 -23.43
C LEU A 18 4.23 8.10 -23.59
N ARG A 19 3.78 8.78 -22.53
CA ARG A 19 3.45 10.23 -22.61
C ARG A 19 4.73 11.07 -22.70
N GLN A 20 5.80 10.64 -22.03
CA GLN A 20 7.09 11.31 -22.10
C GLN A 20 7.78 11.12 -23.46
N VAL A 21 7.71 9.91 -24.02
CA VAL A 21 8.18 9.63 -25.39
C VAL A 21 7.33 10.38 -26.42
N GLY A 22 6.00 10.33 -26.28
CA GLY A 22 5.07 11.04 -27.17
C GLY A 22 5.28 12.56 -27.17
N GLY A 23 5.43 13.18 -25.99
CA GLY A 23 5.71 14.62 -25.87
C GLY A 23 7.03 15.03 -26.54
N ARG A 24 8.03 14.14 -26.56
CA ARG A 24 9.31 14.39 -27.21
C ARG A 24 9.27 14.21 -28.71
N ILE A 25 8.57 13.19 -29.20
CA ILE A 25 8.33 13.02 -30.64
C ILE A 25 7.59 14.25 -31.18
N LEU A 26 6.56 14.72 -30.46
CA LEU A 26 5.86 15.95 -30.80
C LEU A 26 6.79 17.17 -30.79
N ALA A 27 7.67 17.30 -29.80
CA ALA A 27 8.65 18.38 -29.77
C ALA A 27 9.66 18.32 -30.94
N ALA A 28 10.16 17.12 -31.29
CA ALA A 28 11.05 16.93 -32.44
C ALA A 28 10.35 17.26 -33.76
N LEU A 29 9.11 16.81 -33.94
CA LEU A 29 8.28 17.14 -35.10
C LEU A 29 7.95 18.63 -35.16
N PHE A 30 7.76 19.29 -34.01
CA PHE A 30 7.57 20.73 -33.95
C PHE A 30 8.83 21.49 -34.39
N VAL A 31 10.01 21.10 -33.89
CA VAL A 31 11.30 21.70 -34.31
C VAL A 31 11.55 21.49 -35.80
N LEU A 32 11.27 20.29 -36.31
CA LEU A 32 11.36 19.99 -37.74
C LEU A 32 10.38 20.88 -38.52
N GLY A 33 9.10 20.91 -38.15
CA GLY A 33 8.08 21.73 -38.80
C GLY A 33 8.42 23.22 -38.80
N LEU A 34 8.99 23.74 -37.70
CA LEU A 34 9.46 25.12 -37.61
C LEU A 34 10.61 25.40 -38.58
N ALA A 35 11.58 24.49 -38.69
CA ALA A 35 12.66 24.64 -39.67
C ALA A 35 12.15 24.60 -41.12
N ILE A 36 11.21 23.69 -41.43
CA ILE A 36 10.55 23.61 -42.74
C ILE A 36 9.86 24.94 -43.05
N PHE A 37 9.12 25.49 -42.10
CA PHE A 37 8.43 26.77 -42.25
C PHE A 37 9.39 27.93 -42.52
N VAL A 38 10.48 28.02 -41.76
CA VAL A 38 11.51 29.06 -41.94
C VAL A 38 12.19 28.95 -43.31
N VAL A 39 12.53 27.74 -43.75
CA VAL A 39 13.16 27.50 -45.06
C VAL A 39 12.17 27.83 -46.19
N TYR A 40 10.91 27.43 -46.06
CA TYR A 40 9.88 27.68 -47.06
C TYR A 40 9.60 29.18 -47.25
N LEU A 41 9.57 29.97 -46.16
CA LEU A 41 9.44 31.43 -46.25
C LEU A 41 10.64 32.08 -46.96
N GLY A 42 11.84 31.52 -46.81
CA GLY A 42 13.07 32.01 -47.42
C GLY A 42 13.43 31.37 -48.76
N ARG A 43 12.55 30.55 -49.35
CA ARG A 43 12.84 29.63 -50.47
C ARG A 43 13.48 30.29 -51.69
N ASP A 44 13.13 31.54 -51.99
CA ASP A 44 13.64 32.26 -53.17
C ASP A 44 15.14 32.59 -53.05
N GLY A 45 15.72 32.50 -51.84
CA GLY A 45 17.15 32.67 -51.61
C GLY A 45 17.94 31.37 -51.49
N TYR A 46 17.31 30.21 -51.75
CA TYR A 46 17.98 28.91 -51.83
C TYR A 46 18.15 28.51 -53.30
N HIS A 47 19.26 27.84 -53.59
CA HIS A 47 19.57 27.33 -54.91
C HIS A 47 19.62 25.81 -54.87
N ASP A 48 18.88 25.18 -55.77
CA ASP A 48 18.94 23.75 -56.03
C ASP A 48 19.86 23.52 -57.23
N ASN A 49 20.90 22.72 -57.03
CA ASN A 49 21.90 22.40 -58.05
C ASN A 49 21.31 21.62 -59.25
N ALA A 50 20.12 21.03 -59.11
CA ALA A 50 19.40 20.38 -60.20
C ALA A 50 18.63 21.39 -61.11
N GLY A 51 18.68 22.70 -60.80
CA GLY A 51 18.08 23.76 -61.62
C GLY A 51 16.59 24.04 -61.35
N GLY A 52 16.05 23.54 -60.22
CA GLY A 52 14.66 23.73 -59.81
C GLY A 52 14.42 24.96 -58.91
N LYS A 53 13.14 25.37 -58.80
CA LYS A 53 12.70 26.27 -57.72
C LYS A 53 12.40 25.44 -56.48
N VAL A 54 12.84 25.91 -55.31
CA VAL A 54 12.62 25.23 -54.02
C VAL A 54 11.14 25.28 -53.64
N GLY A 55 10.44 24.15 -53.76
CA GLY A 55 9.06 23.95 -53.31
C GLY A 55 8.95 23.58 -51.83
N LEU A 56 7.73 23.27 -51.37
CA LEU A 56 7.49 22.83 -49.98
C LEU A 56 8.20 21.50 -49.68
N LEU A 57 8.20 20.58 -50.64
CA LEU A 57 8.85 19.28 -50.49
C LEU A 57 10.38 19.44 -50.42
N ASP A 58 10.95 20.33 -51.21
CA ASP A 58 12.39 20.62 -51.20
C ASP A 58 12.82 21.33 -49.90
N ALA A 59 11.99 22.23 -49.37
CA ALA A 59 12.20 22.83 -48.05
C ALA A 59 12.13 21.79 -46.92
N ALA A 60 11.20 20.83 -47.01
CA ALA A 60 11.08 19.72 -46.08
C ALA A 60 12.29 18.79 -46.13
N TYR A 61 12.76 18.48 -47.33
CA TYR A 61 13.94 17.69 -47.59
C TYR A 61 15.21 18.38 -47.05
N TYR A 62 15.46 19.65 -47.41
CA TYR A 62 16.61 20.42 -46.92
C TYR A 62 16.62 20.53 -45.39
N ALA A 63 15.46 20.84 -44.78
CA ALA A 63 15.36 20.92 -43.32
C ALA A 63 15.70 19.58 -42.66
N THR A 64 15.12 18.47 -43.14
CA THR A 64 15.38 17.13 -42.60
C THR A 64 16.87 16.77 -42.69
N VAL A 65 17.47 16.92 -43.88
CA VAL A 65 18.88 16.61 -44.16
C VAL A 65 19.85 17.50 -43.36
N SER A 66 19.48 18.76 -43.12
CA SER A 66 20.29 19.71 -42.35
C SER A 66 20.20 19.46 -40.85
N LEU A 67 18.99 19.23 -40.33
CA LEU A 67 18.73 18.92 -38.91
C LEU A 67 19.32 17.56 -38.51
N SER A 68 19.28 16.57 -39.41
CA SER A 68 19.91 15.25 -39.21
C SER A 68 21.43 15.27 -39.33
N THR A 69 22.05 16.43 -39.60
CA THR A 69 23.49 16.59 -39.88
C THR A 69 24.01 15.78 -41.07
N THR A 70 23.14 15.35 -41.98
CA THR A 70 23.54 14.60 -43.18
C THR A 70 24.17 15.53 -44.22
N GLY A 71 23.52 16.66 -44.51
CA GLY A 71 24.08 17.76 -45.30
C GLY A 71 24.58 17.39 -46.71
N TYR A 72 23.74 16.79 -47.55
CA TYR A 72 24.13 16.39 -48.92
C TYR A 72 24.66 17.54 -49.80
N GLY A 73 24.24 18.78 -49.53
CA GLY A 73 24.74 19.98 -50.22
C GLY A 73 24.17 20.20 -51.62
N ASP A 74 23.09 19.50 -51.95
CA ASP A 74 22.30 19.64 -53.18
C ASP A 74 21.43 20.90 -53.19
N ILE A 75 20.85 21.26 -52.04
CA ILE A 75 20.16 22.54 -51.83
C ILE A 75 20.99 23.38 -50.86
N VAL A 76 21.34 24.60 -51.27
CA VAL A 76 22.21 25.49 -50.49
C VAL A 76 21.67 26.93 -50.41
N PRO A 77 21.89 27.65 -49.28
CA PRO A 77 21.55 29.06 -49.19
C PRO A 77 22.48 29.91 -50.08
N ALA A 78 21.90 30.50 -51.13
CA ALA A 78 22.65 31.26 -52.12
C ALA A 78 22.80 32.75 -51.76
N THR A 79 21.82 33.33 -51.05
CA THR A 79 21.82 34.76 -50.72
C THR A 79 22.40 35.04 -49.32
N PRO A 80 22.94 36.25 -49.07
CA PRO A 80 23.40 36.63 -47.73
C PRO A 80 22.33 36.48 -46.65
N GLY A 81 21.07 36.77 -46.98
CA GLY A 81 19.93 36.65 -46.07
C GLY A 81 19.63 35.21 -45.67
N THR A 82 19.57 34.26 -46.62
CA THR A 82 19.30 32.84 -46.30
C THR A 82 20.48 32.17 -45.59
N ARG A 83 21.71 32.61 -45.85
CA ARG A 83 22.89 32.21 -45.09
C ARG A 83 22.79 32.67 -43.63
N LEU A 84 22.42 33.92 -43.39
CA LEU A 84 22.24 34.45 -42.04
C LEU A 84 21.13 33.70 -41.28
N THR A 85 19.99 33.45 -41.91
CA THR A 85 18.90 32.64 -41.33
C THR A 85 19.34 31.21 -41.02
N THR A 86 20.15 30.60 -41.88
CA THR A 86 20.68 29.25 -41.64
C THR A 86 21.60 29.21 -40.41
N VAL A 87 22.44 30.24 -40.24
CA VAL A 87 23.34 30.36 -39.08
C VAL A 87 22.57 30.67 -37.80
N LEU A 88 21.66 31.64 -37.81
CA LEU A 88 20.99 32.13 -36.59
C LEU A 88 19.76 31.32 -36.18
N VAL A 89 19.11 30.61 -37.11
CA VAL A 89 17.84 29.90 -36.84
C VAL A 89 17.99 28.41 -37.08
N VAL A 90 18.39 27.99 -38.29
CA VAL A 90 18.46 26.55 -38.63
C VAL A 90 19.51 25.82 -37.80
N THR A 91 20.66 26.46 -37.52
CA THR A 91 21.74 25.85 -36.75
C THR A 91 21.36 25.63 -35.27
N PRO A 92 20.77 26.59 -34.54
CA PRO A 92 20.21 26.31 -33.21
C PRO A 92 19.10 25.25 -33.22
N LEU A 93 18.21 25.26 -34.21
CA LEU A 93 17.17 24.22 -34.35
C LEU A 93 17.78 22.83 -34.57
N ARG A 94 18.86 22.73 -35.36
CA ARG A 94 19.66 21.50 -35.54
C ARG A 94 20.21 20.98 -34.22
N VAL A 95 20.84 21.85 -33.42
CA VAL A 95 21.37 21.46 -32.10
C VAL A 95 20.24 20.99 -31.18
N LEU A 96 19.12 21.70 -31.15
CA LEU A 96 17.94 21.31 -30.36
C LEU A 96 17.37 19.95 -30.80
N PHE A 97 17.22 19.74 -32.11
CA PHE A 97 16.74 18.47 -32.67
C PHE A 97 17.64 17.29 -32.28
N LEU A 98 18.97 17.46 -32.39
CA LEU A 98 19.93 16.43 -31.96
C LEU A 98 19.89 16.20 -30.45
N ILE A 99 19.74 17.22 -29.62
CA ILE A 99 19.58 17.05 -28.16
C ILE A 99 18.32 16.25 -27.85
N ILE A 100 17.20 16.52 -28.53
CA ILE A 100 15.96 15.78 -28.34
C ILE A 100 16.14 14.32 -28.78
N LEU A 101 16.79 14.08 -29.91
CA LEU A 101 17.03 12.74 -30.47
C LEU A 101 18.03 11.92 -29.64
N VAL A 102 19.23 12.43 -29.39
CA VAL A 102 20.30 11.79 -28.60
C VAL A 102 19.92 11.69 -27.12
N GLY A 103 19.19 12.68 -26.60
CA GLY A 103 18.67 12.67 -25.24
C GLY A 103 17.76 11.47 -24.94
N THR A 104 17.12 10.88 -25.96
CA THR A 104 16.33 9.64 -25.78
C THR A 104 17.19 8.43 -25.45
N THR A 105 18.31 8.24 -26.16
CA THR A 105 19.22 7.10 -25.97
C THR A 105 19.92 7.18 -24.61
N LEU A 106 20.36 8.38 -24.21
CA LEU A 106 21.00 8.60 -22.92
C LEU A 106 20.06 8.33 -21.74
N GLU A 107 18.77 8.65 -21.84
CA GLU A 107 17.83 8.38 -20.75
C GLU A 107 17.57 6.88 -20.55
N VAL A 108 17.43 6.12 -21.63
CA VAL A 108 17.24 4.66 -21.57
C VAL A 108 18.51 3.97 -21.04
N LEU A 109 19.69 4.44 -21.46
CA LEU A 109 20.96 3.88 -21.00
C LEU A 109 21.25 4.20 -19.52
N THR A 110 20.79 5.35 -19.03
CA THR A 110 21.01 5.80 -17.64
C THR A 110 19.93 5.34 -16.67
N GLU A 111 18.85 4.69 -17.12
CA GLU A 111 17.76 4.26 -16.25
C GLU A 111 18.25 3.26 -15.18
N ARG A 112 19.14 2.33 -15.56
CA ARG A 112 19.75 1.39 -14.61
C ARG A 112 20.61 2.11 -13.56
N THR A 113 21.43 3.06 -13.99
CA THR A 113 22.27 3.87 -13.11
C THR A 113 21.43 4.69 -12.14
N ARG A 114 20.37 5.36 -12.62
CA ARG A 114 19.46 6.14 -11.78
C ARG A 114 18.72 5.27 -10.77
N GLN A 115 18.30 4.07 -11.14
CA GLN A 115 17.64 3.14 -10.22
C GLN A 115 18.57 2.67 -9.11
N GLN A 116 19.82 2.31 -9.44
CA GLN A 116 20.84 1.95 -8.45
C GLN A 116 21.12 3.11 -7.49
N TRP A 117 21.32 4.32 -8.02
CA TRP A 117 21.52 5.52 -7.20
C TRP A 117 20.34 5.80 -6.24
N ARG A 118 19.10 5.59 -6.70
CA ARG A 118 17.91 5.72 -5.84
C ARG A 118 17.89 4.68 -4.72
N LEU A 119 18.22 3.43 -5.02
CA LEU A 119 18.31 2.35 -4.03
C LEU A 119 19.40 2.64 -3.00
N ASP A 120 20.59 3.03 -3.44
CA ASP A 120 21.71 3.35 -2.57
C ASP A 120 21.39 4.55 -1.68
N ARG A 121 20.77 5.59 -2.24
CA ARG A 121 20.31 6.75 -1.46
C ARG A 121 19.28 6.33 -0.42
N TRP A 122 18.27 5.55 -0.81
CA TRP A 122 17.24 5.05 0.10
C TRP A 122 17.85 4.23 1.26
N ARG A 123 18.75 3.29 0.98
CA ARG A 123 19.48 2.51 2.01
C ARG A 123 20.32 3.39 2.93
N SER A 124 20.94 4.44 2.39
CA SER A 124 21.77 5.35 3.18
C SER A 124 20.96 6.13 4.22
N THR A 125 19.71 6.48 3.90
CA THR A 125 18.84 7.31 4.74
C THR A 125 17.89 6.51 5.65
N LEU A 126 17.65 5.24 5.36
CA LEU A 126 16.66 4.43 6.06
C LEU A 126 17.21 3.91 7.40
N ARG A 127 16.71 4.45 8.52
CA ARG A 127 17.10 4.10 9.90
C ARG A 127 15.87 4.20 10.79
N ASP A 128 15.84 3.43 11.87
CA ASP A 128 14.76 3.46 12.87
C ASP A 128 13.36 3.26 12.26
N HIS A 129 13.32 2.56 11.12
CA HIS A 129 12.12 2.34 10.34
C HIS A 129 11.33 1.14 10.86
N THR A 130 10.13 0.97 10.31
CA THR A 130 9.24 -0.15 10.57
C THR A 130 9.30 -1.16 9.44
N VAL A 131 9.51 -2.43 9.77
CA VAL A 131 9.43 -3.53 8.81
C VAL A 131 8.16 -4.32 9.03
N ILE A 132 7.32 -4.45 7.99
CA ILE A 132 6.13 -5.29 8.01
C ILE A 132 6.42 -6.57 7.23
N VAL A 133 6.35 -7.71 7.90
CA VAL A 133 6.48 -9.03 7.26
C VAL A 133 5.10 -9.62 7.02
N GLY A 134 4.77 -9.80 5.74
CA GLY A 134 3.45 -10.20 5.26
C GLY A 134 2.53 -8.99 5.05
N TYR A 135 2.07 -8.79 3.81
CA TYR A 135 1.18 -7.66 3.45
C TYR A 135 -0.20 -8.13 2.96
N GLY A 136 -0.74 -9.11 3.69
CA GLY A 136 -2.14 -9.52 3.61
C GLY A 136 -3.04 -8.70 4.54
N THR A 137 -4.17 -9.25 4.95
CA THR A 137 -5.17 -8.56 5.79
C THR A 137 -4.57 -8.00 7.09
N LYS A 138 -3.87 -8.85 7.87
CA LYS A 138 -3.29 -8.46 9.17
C LYS A 138 -2.25 -7.34 9.03
N GLY A 139 -1.28 -7.50 8.11
CA GLY A 139 -0.22 -6.53 7.89
C GLY A 139 -0.73 -5.19 7.34
N ARG A 140 -1.72 -5.21 6.43
CA ARG A 140 -2.36 -4.00 5.90
C ARG A 140 -3.11 -3.23 6.99
N SER A 141 -3.94 -3.92 7.78
CA SER A 141 -4.68 -3.29 8.88
C SER A 141 -3.73 -2.70 9.92
N ALA A 142 -2.69 -3.44 10.32
CA ALA A 142 -1.67 -2.93 11.24
C ALA A 142 -0.98 -1.67 10.69
N LEU A 143 -0.62 -1.69 9.40
CA LEU A 143 0.01 -0.54 8.75
C LEU A 143 -0.93 0.67 8.67
N GLN A 144 -2.22 0.46 8.42
CA GLN A 144 -3.22 1.52 8.40
C GLN A 144 -3.31 2.21 9.77
N THR A 145 -3.36 1.44 10.86
CA THR A 145 -3.34 1.99 12.23
C THR A 145 -2.05 2.76 12.51
N LEU A 146 -0.88 2.20 12.14
CA LEU A 146 0.40 2.89 12.33
C LEU A 146 0.48 4.22 11.54
N ARG A 147 -0.07 4.22 10.32
CA ARG A 147 -0.19 5.41 9.48
C ARG A 147 -1.10 6.47 10.10
N ALA A 148 -2.21 6.07 10.71
CA ALA A 148 -3.12 6.97 11.42
C ALA A 148 -2.44 7.62 12.64
N LYS A 149 -1.49 6.94 13.29
CA LYS A 149 -0.63 7.51 14.35
C LYS A 149 0.56 8.34 13.84
N GLY A 150 0.61 8.66 12.55
CA GLY A 150 1.61 9.57 11.98
C GLY A 150 2.90 8.91 11.47
N LEU A 151 2.97 7.58 11.39
CA LEU A 151 4.16 6.90 10.83
C LEU A 151 4.34 7.29 9.35
N ASP A 152 5.51 7.80 8.94
CA ASP A 152 5.77 8.20 7.55
C ASP A 152 5.88 6.99 6.59
N LYS A 153 5.37 7.10 5.35
CA LYS A 153 5.42 6.01 4.36
C LYS A 153 6.87 5.65 3.98
N SER A 154 7.77 6.63 3.99
CA SER A 154 9.19 6.45 3.72
C SER A 154 9.91 5.65 4.82
N GLN A 155 9.32 5.56 6.01
CA GLN A 155 9.82 4.80 7.16
C GLN A 155 9.20 3.40 7.27
N VAL A 156 8.61 2.90 6.19
CA VAL A 156 7.97 1.58 6.15
C VAL A 156 8.56 0.75 5.01
N VAL A 157 8.96 -0.48 5.35
CA VAL A 157 9.40 -1.49 4.39
C VAL A 157 8.57 -2.75 4.55
N ILE A 158 8.04 -3.23 3.43
CA ILE A 158 7.21 -4.42 3.36
C ILE A 158 8.05 -5.60 2.88
N ILE A 159 7.91 -6.77 3.50
CA ILE A 159 8.52 -8.02 3.03
C ILE A 159 7.42 -9.04 2.77
N ASP A 160 7.41 -9.62 1.57
CA ASP A 160 6.47 -10.67 1.20
C ASP A 160 7.08 -11.59 0.14
N PRO A 161 6.87 -12.92 0.18
CA PRO A 161 7.36 -13.82 -0.85
C PRO A 161 6.67 -13.60 -2.22
N SER A 162 5.45 -13.04 -2.24
CA SER A 162 4.68 -12.80 -3.47
C SER A 162 5.03 -11.46 -4.11
N SER A 163 5.52 -11.49 -5.34
CA SER A 163 5.78 -10.27 -6.12
C SER A 163 4.52 -9.42 -6.31
N LYS A 164 3.35 -10.05 -6.53
CA LYS A 164 2.06 -9.35 -6.69
C LYS A 164 1.68 -8.55 -5.44
N VAL A 165 1.97 -9.09 -4.26
CA VAL A 165 1.71 -8.41 -2.99
C VAL A 165 2.62 -7.19 -2.83
N ILE A 166 3.90 -7.33 -3.19
CA ILE A 166 4.85 -6.23 -3.20
C ILE A 166 4.50 -5.16 -4.24
N GLU A 167 3.99 -5.54 -5.42
CA GLU A 167 3.48 -4.59 -6.41
C GLU A 167 2.31 -3.77 -5.87
N ALA A 168 1.37 -4.41 -5.16
CA ALA A 168 0.29 -3.70 -4.47
C ALA A 168 0.83 -2.74 -3.39
N ALA A 169 1.76 -3.20 -2.55
CA ALA A 169 2.41 -2.34 -1.55
C ALA A 169 3.12 -1.13 -2.17
N ASN A 170 3.77 -1.31 -3.32
CA ASN A 170 4.41 -0.22 -4.07
C ASN A 170 3.39 0.76 -4.65
N ALA A 171 2.25 0.27 -5.14
CA ALA A 171 1.15 1.12 -5.60
C ALA A 171 0.58 1.98 -4.45
N ASP A 172 0.54 1.43 -3.24
CA ASP A 172 0.17 2.15 -2.02
C ASP A 172 1.26 3.13 -1.52
N GLY A 173 2.44 3.11 -2.16
CA GLY A 173 3.55 4.03 -1.91
C GLY A 173 4.59 3.52 -0.90
N PHE A 174 4.60 2.23 -0.58
CA PHE A 174 5.56 1.63 0.35
C PHE A 174 6.74 0.98 -0.40
N ALA A 175 7.93 1.00 0.22
CA ALA A 175 9.04 0.19 -0.27
C ALA A 175 8.79 -1.28 0.06
N GLY A 176 9.14 -2.18 -0.86
CA GLY A 176 8.90 -3.61 -0.72
C GLY A 176 10.11 -4.46 -1.05
N VAL A 177 10.24 -5.60 -0.39
CA VAL A 177 11.27 -6.62 -0.63
C VAL A 177 10.58 -7.95 -0.92
N VAL A 178 10.83 -8.48 -2.11
CA VAL A 178 10.31 -9.79 -2.51
C VAL A 178 11.21 -10.89 -1.94
N GLY A 179 10.65 -11.72 -1.05
CA GLY A 179 11.38 -12.85 -0.53
C GLY A 179 10.79 -13.44 0.75
N ASP A 180 11.35 -14.59 1.11
CA ASP A 180 11.03 -15.28 2.36
C ASP A 180 11.80 -14.65 3.53
N ALA A 181 11.07 -14.03 4.45
CA ALA A 181 11.62 -13.34 5.61
C ALA A 181 12.25 -14.28 6.65
N THR A 182 12.06 -15.60 6.54
CA THR A 182 12.78 -16.57 7.39
C THR A 182 14.29 -16.53 7.12
N ARG A 183 14.70 -16.06 5.94
CA ARG A 183 16.10 -15.94 5.52
C ARG A 183 16.68 -14.60 5.93
N SER A 184 17.78 -14.59 6.70
CA SER A 184 18.46 -13.37 7.14
C SER A 184 18.87 -12.46 5.98
N ALA A 185 19.22 -13.03 4.83
CA ALA A 185 19.55 -12.28 3.61
C ALA A 185 18.39 -11.40 3.10
N VAL A 186 17.13 -11.81 3.30
CA VAL A 186 15.95 -11.02 2.90
C VAL A 186 15.72 -9.89 3.91
N LEU A 187 15.84 -10.16 5.20
CA LEU A 187 15.75 -9.14 6.24
C LEU A 187 16.84 -8.07 6.09
N LEU A 188 18.08 -8.46 5.74
CA LEU A 188 19.18 -7.54 5.44
C LEU A 188 18.86 -6.62 4.26
N ARG A 189 18.20 -7.12 3.20
CA ARG A 189 17.77 -6.28 2.06
C ARG A 189 16.72 -5.24 2.44
N ALA A 190 15.94 -5.51 3.48
CA ALA A 190 14.98 -4.58 4.08
C ALA A 190 15.62 -3.66 5.14
N GLU A 191 16.96 -3.67 5.26
CA GLU A 191 17.71 -2.98 6.30
C GLU A 191 17.25 -3.34 7.73
N GLY A 192 16.76 -4.58 7.93
CA GLY A 192 16.17 -5.02 9.19
C GLY A 192 17.09 -4.90 10.42
N GLN A 193 18.41 -4.97 10.21
CA GLN A 193 19.41 -4.74 11.26
C GLN A 193 19.42 -3.30 11.81
N ARG A 194 18.74 -2.37 11.14
CA ARG A 194 18.62 -0.94 11.53
C ARG A 194 17.18 -0.52 11.81
N ALA A 195 16.24 -1.44 11.68
CA ALA A 195 14.83 -1.18 11.96
C ALA A 195 14.62 -1.00 13.47
N ALA A 196 13.77 -0.04 13.85
CA ALA A 196 13.36 0.12 15.24
C ALA A 196 12.33 -0.94 15.64
N GLN A 197 11.49 -1.37 14.70
CA GLN A 197 10.37 -2.27 14.99
C GLN A 197 9.96 -3.15 13.81
N PHE A 198 9.42 -4.32 14.16
CA PHE A 198 8.90 -5.32 13.23
C PHE A 198 7.44 -5.64 13.56
N VAL A 199 6.61 -5.71 12.53
CA VAL A 199 5.28 -6.33 12.60
C VAL A 199 5.34 -7.62 11.78
N ILE A 200 5.27 -8.77 12.45
CA ILE A 200 5.36 -10.08 11.84
C ILE A 200 3.95 -10.66 11.72
N SER A 201 3.45 -10.79 10.49
CA SER A 201 2.08 -11.22 10.25
C SER A 201 1.93 -12.16 9.05
N PRO A 202 2.80 -13.18 8.88
CA PRO A 202 2.65 -14.14 7.79
C PRO A 202 1.36 -14.97 7.93
N GLN A 203 1.09 -15.81 6.93
CA GLN A 203 -0.11 -16.63 6.89
C GLN A 203 -0.05 -17.84 7.83
N ARG A 204 1.15 -18.39 8.04
CA ARG A 204 1.40 -19.58 8.87
C ARG A 204 2.17 -19.21 10.14
N ASP A 205 1.83 -19.87 11.24
CA ASP A 205 2.43 -19.60 12.56
C ASP A 205 3.88 -20.11 12.65
N ASP A 206 4.20 -21.25 12.03
CA ASP A 206 5.58 -21.76 11.92
C ASP A 206 6.53 -20.74 11.27
N THR A 207 6.04 -20.06 10.25
CA THR A 207 6.77 -19.01 9.52
C THR A 207 6.92 -17.80 10.43
N ALA A 208 5.89 -17.44 11.21
CA ALA A 208 5.98 -16.36 12.18
C ALA A 208 7.06 -16.64 13.24
N VAL A 209 7.14 -17.88 13.74
CA VAL A 209 8.19 -18.33 14.67
C VAL A 209 9.58 -18.16 14.07
N LEU A 210 9.81 -18.76 12.90
CA LEU A 210 11.11 -18.68 12.24
C LEU A 210 11.52 -17.25 11.91
N VAL A 211 10.60 -16.43 11.38
CA VAL A 211 10.87 -15.01 11.14
C VAL A 211 11.22 -14.28 12.44
N THR A 212 10.48 -14.53 13.52
CA THR A 212 10.71 -13.89 14.82
C THR A 212 12.12 -14.23 15.35
N LEU A 213 12.52 -15.50 15.30
CA LEU A 213 13.86 -15.95 15.67
C LEU A 213 14.94 -15.26 14.82
N THR A 214 14.78 -15.28 13.50
CA THR A 214 15.76 -14.67 12.58
C THR A 214 15.85 -13.16 12.79
N VAL A 215 14.73 -12.48 13.02
CA VAL A 215 14.71 -11.04 13.33
C VAL A 215 15.42 -10.77 14.66
N ARG A 216 15.11 -11.51 15.72
CA ARG A 216 15.73 -11.31 17.03
C ARG A 216 17.23 -11.58 17.00
N GLN A 217 17.67 -12.58 16.22
CA GLN A 217 19.10 -12.85 15.99
C GLN A 217 19.79 -11.71 15.22
N LEU A 218 19.13 -11.17 14.19
CA LEU A 218 19.67 -10.10 13.35
C LEU A 218 19.70 -8.74 14.07
N ASN A 219 18.65 -8.46 14.85
CA ASN A 219 18.45 -7.20 15.54
C ASN A 219 17.91 -7.45 16.96
N PRO A 220 18.82 -7.66 17.95
CA PRO A 220 18.43 -7.97 19.32
C PRO A 220 17.66 -6.86 20.04
N ARG A 221 17.69 -5.63 19.52
CA ARG A 221 17.07 -4.44 20.16
C ARG A 221 15.74 -4.03 19.55
N ALA A 222 15.39 -4.53 18.37
CA ALA A 222 14.14 -4.15 17.73
C ALA A 222 12.94 -4.60 18.56
N LYS A 223 11.89 -3.78 18.54
CA LYS A 223 10.58 -4.17 19.07
C LYS A 223 9.88 -5.08 18.07
N ILE A 224 9.50 -6.29 18.48
CA ILE A 224 8.88 -7.30 17.64
C ILE A 224 7.44 -7.53 18.10
N VAL A 225 6.49 -7.16 17.25
CA VAL A 225 5.07 -7.47 17.44
C VAL A 225 4.68 -8.52 16.40
N THR A 226 4.13 -9.64 16.85
CA THR A 226 3.74 -10.73 15.94
C THR A 226 2.27 -11.09 16.09
N ALA A 227 1.65 -11.46 14.99
CA ALA A 227 0.32 -12.06 14.98
C ALA A 227 0.43 -13.57 14.82
N VAL A 228 -0.37 -14.30 15.59
CA VAL A 228 -0.47 -15.77 15.55
C VAL A 228 -1.93 -16.15 15.35
N ARG A 229 -2.18 -17.28 14.69
CA ARG A 229 -3.54 -17.79 14.46
C ARG A 229 -4.02 -18.62 15.64
N GLU A 230 -3.21 -19.57 16.08
CA GLU A 230 -3.54 -20.50 17.16
C GLU A 230 -2.97 -20.02 18.50
N GLU A 231 -3.79 -20.07 19.55
CA GLU A 231 -3.41 -19.62 20.90
C GLU A 231 -2.26 -20.46 21.48
N GLU A 232 -2.22 -21.76 21.17
CA GLU A 232 -1.17 -22.70 21.60
C GLU A 232 0.24 -22.31 21.12
N ASN A 233 0.34 -21.58 20.00
CA ASN A 233 1.61 -21.15 19.43
C ASN A 233 2.12 -19.84 20.06
N ALA A 234 1.28 -19.10 20.79
CA ALA A 234 1.65 -17.81 21.36
C ALA A 234 2.87 -17.88 22.31
N PRO A 235 3.00 -18.87 23.22
CA PRO A 235 4.18 -19.02 24.05
C PRO A 235 5.48 -19.22 23.25
N LEU A 236 5.44 -19.98 22.15
CA LEU A 236 6.61 -20.21 21.29
C LEU A 236 7.11 -18.90 20.65
N LEU A 237 6.20 -18.03 20.22
CA LEU A 237 6.55 -16.72 19.67
C LEU A 237 7.20 -15.81 20.72
N ARG A 238 6.69 -15.80 21.96
CA ARG A 238 7.28 -15.05 23.08
C ARG A 238 8.70 -15.55 23.38
N GLN A 239 8.87 -16.88 23.48
CA GLN A 239 10.18 -17.50 23.70
C GLN A 239 11.15 -17.25 22.55
N SER A 240 10.64 -17.11 21.32
CA SER A 240 11.41 -16.74 20.14
C SER A 240 11.88 -15.28 20.13
N GLY A 241 11.43 -14.49 21.11
CA GLY A 241 11.82 -13.10 21.29
C GLY A 241 10.81 -12.09 20.76
N ALA A 242 9.53 -12.44 20.56
CA ALA A 242 8.49 -11.44 20.33
C ALA A 242 8.18 -10.67 21.63
N ASP A 243 8.16 -9.34 21.56
CA ASP A 243 7.81 -8.47 22.69
C ASP A 243 6.30 -8.46 22.93
N ALA A 244 5.51 -8.61 21.86
CA ALA A 244 4.06 -8.75 21.94
C ALA A 244 3.55 -9.77 20.91
N VAL A 245 2.58 -10.59 21.34
CA VAL A 245 1.95 -11.62 20.51
C VAL A 245 0.44 -11.43 20.53
N ILE A 246 -0.16 -11.27 19.35
CA ILE A 246 -1.60 -11.10 19.17
C ILE A 246 -2.22 -12.34 18.54
N THR A 247 -3.13 -13.00 19.26
CA THR A 247 -3.84 -14.19 18.80
C THR A 247 -5.08 -13.80 18.01
N SER A 248 -4.91 -13.67 16.70
CA SER A 248 -5.90 -13.07 15.81
C SER A 248 -7.23 -13.81 15.74
N SER A 249 -7.23 -15.15 15.67
CA SER A 249 -8.47 -15.94 15.64
C SER A 249 -9.23 -15.86 16.96
N SER A 250 -8.49 -15.94 18.07
CA SER A 250 -8.98 -15.84 19.45
C SER A 250 -9.65 -14.48 19.70
N ALA A 251 -9.00 -13.38 19.27
CA ALA A 251 -9.55 -12.03 19.36
C ALA A 251 -10.81 -11.84 18.51
N ALA A 252 -10.78 -12.26 17.25
CA ALA A 252 -11.95 -12.20 16.37
C ALA A 252 -13.11 -13.05 16.88
N GLY A 253 -12.83 -14.25 17.40
CA GLY A 253 -13.85 -15.14 17.99
C GLY A 253 -14.52 -14.53 19.21
N ARG A 254 -13.76 -13.88 20.11
CA ARG A 254 -14.34 -13.15 21.25
C ARG A 254 -15.22 -11.98 20.80
N LEU A 255 -14.80 -11.25 19.76
CA LEU A 255 -15.61 -10.17 19.18
C LEU A 255 -16.92 -10.71 18.58
N LEU A 256 -16.88 -11.82 17.84
CA LEU A 256 -18.08 -12.45 17.30
C LEU A 256 -19.05 -12.87 18.41
N GLY A 257 -18.55 -13.49 19.47
CA GLY A 257 -19.36 -13.87 20.63
C GLY A 257 -19.97 -12.66 21.33
N LEU A 258 -19.19 -11.59 21.52
CA LEU A 258 -19.69 -10.34 22.10
C LEU A 258 -20.80 -9.74 21.23
N SER A 259 -20.64 -9.71 19.92
CA SER A 259 -21.63 -9.14 19.00
C SER A 259 -22.95 -9.91 18.95
N VAL A 260 -22.97 -11.19 19.35
CA VAL A 260 -24.22 -11.96 19.49
C VAL A 260 -24.93 -11.61 20.80
N LEU A 261 -24.20 -11.53 21.91
CA LEU A 261 -24.77 -11.30 23.24
C LEU A 261 -25.11 -9.83 23.48
N SER A 262 -24.30 -8.93 22.95
CA SER A 262 -24.42 -7.48 23.09
C SER A 262 -23.91 -6.77 21.84
N PRO A 263 -24.75 -6.68 20.77
CA PRO A 263 -24.36 -6.06 19.50
C PRO A 263 -23.80 -4.65 19.66
N SER A 264 -24.43 -3.82 20.50
CA SER A 264 -24.00 -2.44 20.74
C SER A 264 -22.61 -2.35 21.39
N ALA A 265 -22.30 -3.25 22.34
CA ALA A 265 -20.96 -3.32 22.93
C ALA A 265 -19.91 -3.80 21.91
N GLY A 266 -20.30 -4.72 21.02
CA GLY A 266 -19.48 -5.14 19.88
C GLY A 266 -19.09 -3.97 18.97
N THR A 267 -20.05 -3.13 18.59
CA THR A 267 -19.82 -1.93 17.77
C THR A 267 -18.85 -0.96 18.45
N VAL A 268 -19.05 -0.67 19.74
CA VAL A 268 -18.15 0.23 20.49
C VAL A 268 -16.73 -0.34 20.56
N LEU A 269 -16.58 -1.65 20.74
CA LEU A 269 -15.25 -2.28 20.77
C LEU A 269 -14.58 -2.26 19.40
N GLU A 270 -15.34 -2.40 18.31
CA GLU A 270 -14.83 -2.25 16.95
C GLU A 270 -14.34 -0.81 16.68
N ASP A 271 -15.13 0.19 17.09
CA ASP A 271 -14.77 1.60 17.02
C ASP A 271 -13.45 1.89 17.75
N LEU A 272 -13.25 1.31 18.94
CA LEU A 272 -12.02 1.49 19.73
C LEU A 272 -10.77 0.83 19.11
N ILE A 273 -10.95 -0.20 18.26
CA ILE A 273 -9.85 -0.89 17.58
C ILE A 273 -9.47 -0.15 16.29
N VAL A 274 -10.45 0.42 15.59
CA VAL A 274 -10.27 1.15 14.34
C VAL A 274 -10.02 2.62 14.63
N GLN A 275 -8.77 3.06 14.48
CA GLN A 275 -8.44 4.45 14.75
C GLN A 275 -9.19 5.40 13.80
N GLY A 276 -9.80 6.45 14.36
CA GLY A 276 -10.56 7.46 13.62
C GLY A 276 -12.05 7.15 13.43
N SER A 277 -12.57 6.02 13.96
CA SER A 277 -14.02 5.73 13.95
C SER A 277 -14.61 5.94 15.35
N GLY A 278 -15.34 7.04 15.54
CA GLY A 278 -16.13 7.28 16.74
C GLY A 278 -15.30 7.57 17.99
N LEU A 279 -14.63 6.56 18.54
CA LEU A 279 -13.85 6.58 19.78
C LEU A 279 -12.42 6.11 19.54
N ASP A 280 -11.43 6.88 20.00
CA ASP A 280 -10.02 6.54 19.93
C ASP A 280 -9.49 6.11 21.31
N LEU A 281 -8.77 4.98 21.33
CA LEU A 281 -7.98 4.54 22.48
C LEU A 281 -6.54 5.04 22.35
N ILE A 282 -6.14 5.97 23.22
CA ILE A 282 -4.84 6.65 23.17
C ILE A 282 -4.02 6.44 24.46
N GLU A 283 -2.70 6.34 24.32
CA GLU A 283 -1.76 6.34 25.45
C GLU A 283 -1.02 7.69 25.48
N ARG A 284 -1.36 8.56 26.43
CA ARG A 284 -0.76 9.89 26.57
C ARG A 284 -0.10 10.08 27.95
N PRO A 285 0.88 10.97 28.11
CA PRO A 285 1.38 11.32 29.44
C PRO A 285 0.30 12.05 30.26
N ALA A 286 0.35 11.90 31.58
CA ALA A 286 -0.41 12.73 32.50
C ALA A 286 0.05 14.19 32.41
N THR A 287 -0.89 15.13 32.45
CA THR A 287 -0.58 16.56 32.41
C THR A 287 -0.35 17.10 33.82
N LYS A 288 0.21 18.32 33.89
CA LYS A 288 0.46 18.96 35.19
C LYS A 288 -0.79 19.25 36.00
N ALA A 289 -1.90 19.55 35.32
CA ALA A 289 -3.18 19.81 35.96
C ALA A 289 -3.84 18.54 36.50
N GLU A 290 -3.53 17.38 35.92
CA GLU A 290 -4.08 16.09 36.33
C GLU A 290 -3.30 15.46 37.49
N SER A 291 -2.08 15.92 37.76
CA SER A 291 -1.28 15.37 38.84
C SER A 291 -1.93 15.65 40.19
N GLY A 292 -2.07 14.60 40.99
CA GLY A 292 -2.79 14.65 42.26
C GLY A 292 -4.29 14.40 42.13
N LEU A 293 -4.88 14.40 40.93
CA LEU A 293 -6.30 14.04 40.74
C LEU A 293 -6.49 12.52 40.80
N HIS A 294 -7.72 12.11 41.09
CA HIS A 294 -8.13 10.72 40.85
C HIS A 294 -8.37 10.50 39.34
N PRO A 295 -8.09 9.32 38.76
CA PRO A 295 -8.41 9.02 37.35
C PRO A 295 -9.86 9.26 36.91
N ARG A 296 -10.79 9.42 37.85
CA ARG A 296 -12.22 9.71 37.59
C ARG A 296 -12.53 11.21 37.53
N GLU A 297 -11.59 12.04 37.96
CA GLU A 297 -11.71 13.50 38.04
C GLU A 297 -11.05 14.18 36.82
N THR A 298 -10.55 13.40 35.86
CA THR A 298 -9.98 13.91 34.61
C THR A 298 -11.05 14.12 33.54
N ASP A 299 -10.83 15.07 32.63
CA ASP A 299 -11.77 15.36 31.53
C ASP A 299 -11.92 14.17 30.56
N ASP A 300 -10.81 13.47 30.30
CA ASP A 300 -10.82 12.26 29.47
C ASP A 300 -11.29 11.04 30.27
N LEU A 301 -11.93 10.08 29.59
CA LEU A 301 -12.27 8.79 30.19
C LEU A 301 -11.00 7.93 30.32
N VAL A 302 -10.36 7.99 31.49
CA VAL A 302 -9.21 7.14 31.82
C VAL A 302 -9.70 5.73 32.13
N VAL A 303 -9.22 4.76 31.35
CA VAL A 303 -9.54 3.33 31.55
C VAL A 303 -8.42 2.59 32.29
N ALA A 304 -7.18 3.04 32.14
CA ALA A 304 -6.03 2.46 32.83
C ALA A 304 -4.91 3.48 33.00
N VAL A 305 -4.10 3.28 34.04
CA VAL A 305 -2.91 4.07 34.36
C VAL A 305 -1.69 3.17 34.28
N LYS A 306 -0.68 3.62 33.55
CA LYS A 306 0.62 2.96 33.43
C LYS A 306 1.67 3.75 34.19
N ARG A 307 2.14 3.18 35.30
CA ARG A 307 3.21 3.74 36.14
C ARG A 307 4.45 2.86 36.00
N GLY A 308 5.50 3.40 35.40
CA GLY A 308 6.69 2.62 35.01
C GLY A 308 6.34 1.49 34.03
N HIS A 309 6.49 0.24 34.47
CA HIS A 309 6.19 -0.97 33.69
C HIS A 309 4.86 -1.64 34.04
N ARG A 310 4.15 -1.15 35.07
CA ARG A 310 2.89 -1.74 35.53
C ARG A 310 1.71 -1.01 34.89
N LEU A 311 0.78 -1.77 34.31
CA LEU A 311 -0.51 -1.28 33.83
C LEU A 311 -1.56 -1.64 34.87
N MET A 312 -2.29 -0.65 35.37
CA MET A 312 -3.29 -0.76 36.42
C MET A 312 -4.63 -0.24 35.91
N ALA A 313 -5.74 -0.87 36.28
CA ALA A 313 -7.06 -0.35 35.94
C ALA A 313 -7.28 1.00 36.63
N TYR A 314 -8.19 1.82 36.08
CA TYR A 314 -8.50 3.15 36.63
C TYR A 314 -8.99 3.14 38.09
N ASP A 315 -9.46 1.99 38.60
CA ASP A 315 -9.98 1.77 39.95
C ASP A 315 -9.06 0.87 40.81
N ASP A 316 -7.86 0.55 40.33
CA ASP A 316 -6.88 -0.21 41.11
C ASP A 316 -6.45 0.62 42.34
N PRO A 317 -6.51 0.06 43.57
CA PRO A 317 -6.14 0.77 44.80
C PRO A 317 -4.73 1.36 44.78
N ASP A 318 -3.80 0.75 44.05
CA ASP A 318 -2.41 1.19 43.96
C ASP A 318 -2.24 2.45 43.09
N VAL A 319 -3.25 2.82 42.29
CA VAL A 319 -3.20 4.04 41.47
C VAL A 319 -3.35 5.26 42.36
N GLY A 320 -4.34 5.26 43.26
CA GLY A 320 -4.65 6.35 44.18
C GLY A 320 -4.83 7.70 43.47
N ARG A 321 -3.76 8.50 43.43
CA ARG A 321 -3.68 9.79 42.72
C ARG A 321 -2.69 9.70 41.57
N LEU A 322 -3.00 10.43 40.50
CA LEU A 322 -2.15 10.47 39.30
C LEU A 322 -0.81 11.17 39.57
N GLU A 323 0.26 10.58 39.07
CA GLU A 323 1.62 11.13 39.12
C GLU A 323 2.03 11.71 37.76
N MET A 324 2.93 12.71 37.76
CA MET A 324 3.44 13.31 36.50
C MET A 324 4.13 12.30 35.58
N THR A 325 4.66 11.22 36.15
CA THR A 325 5.33 10.15 35.41
C THR A 325 4.36 9.12 34.85
N ASP A 326 3.07 9.23 35.18
CA ASP A 326 2.06 8.30 34.70
C ASP A 326 1.76 8.51 33.21
N ARG A 327 1.48 7.40 32.54
CA ARG A 327 0.84 7.41 31.23
C ARG A 327 -0.58 6.93 31.38
N LEU A 328 -1.52 7.69 30.83
CA LEU A 328 -2.94 7.41 30.87
C LEU A 328 -3.35 6.71 29.58
N ILE A 329 -4.03 5.58 29.70
CA ILE A 329 -4.80 4.99 28.62
C ILE A 329 -6.18 5.60 28.69
N THR A 330 -6.55 6.42 27.71
CA THR A 330 -7.81 7.14 27.68
C THR A 330 -8.64 6.76 26.45
N ILE A 331 -9.95 6.82 26.62
CA ILE A 331 -10.92 6.80 25.53
C ILE A 331 -11.33 8.25 25.30
N SER A 332 -11.13 8.72 24.06
CA SER A 332 -11.52 10.06 23.63
C SER A 332 -12.35 9.95 22.37
N ARG A 333 -13.18 10.97 22.07
CA ARG A 333 -13.84 11.02 20.77
C ARG A 333 -12.77 11.15 19.69
N ALA A 334 -12.87 10.33 18.65
CA ALA A 334 -11.97 10.44 17.51
C ALA A 334 -12.02 11.89 17.00
N ALA A 335 -10.88 12.56 17.00
CA ALA A 335 -10.77 13.84 16.31
C ALA A 335 -11.02 13.52 14.84
N GLY A 336 -12.17 13.96 14.30
CA GLY A 336 -12.45 13.82 12.87
C GLY A 336 -11.27 14.33 12.05
N PRO A 337 -11.08 13.87 10.79
CA PRO A 337 -9.96 14.32 9.97
C PRO A 337 -9.91 15.85 10.01
N ALA A 338 -8.79 16.40 10.51
CA ALA A 338 -8.67 17.81 10.85
C ALA A 338 -9.28 18.69 9.75
N THR A 339 -10.49 19.18 9.98
CA THR A 339 -11.04 20.24 9.16
C THR A 339 -10.19 21.44 9.48
N THR A 340 -9.45 21.91 8.46
CA THR A 340 -8.81 23.23 8.53
C THR A 340 -9.90 24.21 8.99
N PRO A 341 -9.68 25.03 10.03
CA PRO A 341 -10.72 25.89 10.54
C PRO A 341 -11.17 26.81 9.41
N GLU A 342 -12.40 26.60 8.97
CA GLU A 342 -13.08 27.46 8.02
C GLU A 342 -13.15 28.83 8.67
N LYS A 343 -12.34 29.76 8.17
CA LYS A 343 -12.37 31.16 8.60
C LYS A 343 -13.82 31.62 8.54
N GLU A 344 -14.36 32.04 9.68
CA GLU A 344 -15.63 32.73 9.80
C GLU A 344 -15.76 33.77 8.70
N ARG A 345 -16.49 33.44 7.63
CA ARG A 345 -17.09 34.45 6.77
C ARG A 345 -18.31 34.95 7.53
N ILE A 346 -18.11 36.05 8.24
CA ILE A 346 -19.17 36.98 8.61
C ILE A 346 -19.91 37.30 7.31
N VAL A 347 -21.08 36.69 7.12
CA VAL A 347 -22.04 37.11 6.09
C VAL A 347 -22.91 38.16 6.75
N THR A 348 -22.56 39.42 6.50
CA THR A 348 -23.44 40.55 6.72
C THR A 348 -24.71 40.34 5.90
N ARG A 349 -25.86 40.25 6.58
CA ARG A 349 -27.18 40.43 5.98
C ARG A 349 -27.22 41.82 5.33
N GLU A 350 -27.50 41.89 4.04
CA GLU A 350 -28.37 42.90 3.42
C GLU A 350 -28.55 42.65 1.92
N GLY A 351 -29.78 42.83 1.43
CA GLY A 351 -30.10 43.04 0.01
C GLY A 351 -30.58 41.81 -0.76
N GLY A 352 -31.89 41.58 -0.78
CA GLY A 352 -32.52 40.64 -1.71
C GLY A 352 -32.51 41.13 -3.15
N TRP A 353 -32.66 40.21 -4.10
CA TRP A 353 -33.59 40.29 -5.24
C TRP A 353 -33.89 38.87 -5.72
N ASP A 354 -35.16 38.68 -6.01
CA ASP A 354 -35.82 37.49 -6.52
C ASP A 354 -35.38 37.19 -7.97
N LEU A 355 -35.46 35.90 -8.37
CA LEU A 355 -35.83 35.37 -9.70
C LEU A 355 -35.21 33.97 -9.96
N GLY A 356 -36.09 32.96 -10.00
CA GLY A 356 -36.19 32.09 -11.17
C GLY A 356 -35.45 30.75 -11.19
N GLY A 357 -36.08 29.72 -10.59
CA GLY A 357 -36.38 28.46 -11.28
C GLY A 357 -35.30 27.38 -11.44
N ARG A 358 -35.50 26.23 -10.77
CA ARG A 358 -35.72 24.89 -11.38
C ARG A 358 -35.73 23.76 -10.33
N ARG A 359 -36.93 23.22 -10.14
CA ARG A 359 -37.34 21.82 -9.86
C ARG A 359 -36.28 20.81 -9.36
N ASP A 360 -36.44 20.43 -8.09
CA ASP A 360 -36.79 19.10 -7.58
C ASP A 360 -36.18 17.82 -8.17
N ARG A 361 -35.41 17.14 -7.32
CA ARG A 361 -35.42 15.69 -7.01
C ARG A 361 -34.41 15.51 -5.86
N GLY A 362 -34.73 15.12 -4.63
CA GLY A 362 -35.77 14.23 -4.13
C GLY A 362 -35.08 13.08 -3.39
N TYR A 363 -34.66 13.31 -2.14
CA TYR A 363 -34.21 12.26 -1.21
C TYR A 363 -35.28 12.20 -0.11
N ARG A 364 -36.04 11.10 -0.05
CA ARG A 364 -37.02 10.85 1.01
C ARG A 364 -36.44 9.83 1.97
N ASP A 365 -36.41 10.25 3.23
CA ASP A 365 -36.31 9.41 4.41
C ASP A 365 -37.43 8.36 4.45
N TYR A 366 -37.08 7.17 4.93
CA TYR A 366 -38.02 6.24 5.55
C TYR A 366 -37.39 5.75 6.86
N GLU A 367 -37.69 6.47 7.94
CA GLU A 367 -37.91 5.83 9.24
C GLU A 367 -39.23 5.06 9.15
N ASP A 368 -39.23 3.77 9.50
CA ASP A 368 -40.47 3.09 9.85
C ASP A 368 -40.27 2.20 11.08
N ILE A 369 -41.12 2.50 12.05
CA ILE A 369 -41.18 2.00 13.41
C ILE A 369 -42.00 0.72 13.36
N ARG A 370 -41.41 -0.43 13.69
CA ARG A 370 -42.18 -1.67 13.89
C ARG A 370 -42.65 -1.76 15.35
N ASP A 371 -43.95 -1.60 15.54
CA ASP A 371 -44.68 -1.94 16.76
C ASP A 371 -44.78 -3.47 16.92
N PRO A 372 -44.37 -4.08 18.06
CA PRO A 372 -44.35 -5.53 18.24
C PRO A 372 -45.68 -6.21 18.59
N ARG A 373 -46.85 -5.58 18.41
CA ARG A 373 -48.13 -6.16 18.86
C ARG A 373 -49.25 -6.16 17.82
N ASP A 374 -49.14 -7.02 16.80
CA ASP A 374 -50.33 -7.50 16.07
C ASP A 374 -50.19 -8.97 15.63
N PRO A 375 -50.97 -9.90 16.21
CA PRO A 375 -51.00 -11.29 15.82
C PRO A 375 -52.25 -11.57 14.97
N ARG A 376 -52.30 -11.16 13.70
CA ARG A 376 -53.28 -11.67 12.72
C ARG A 376 -52.93 -11.27 11.28
N GLY A 377 -52.32 -12.18 10.54
CA GLY A 377 -52.04 -11.98 9.11
C GLY A 377 -51.52 -13.24 8.41
N ALA A 378 -52.08 -14.40 8.73
CA ALA A 378 -51.84 -15.64 8.00
C ALA A 378 -52.88 -15.80 6.87
N ARG A 379 -52.42 -16.43 5.77
CA ARG A 379 -53.12 -16.85 4.52
C ARG A 379 -53.13 -15.77 3.42
N GLY A 380 -52.76 -16.04 2.17
CA GLY A 380 -52.41 -17.29 1.47
C GLY A 380 -52.34 -17.04 -0.05
N TYR A 381 -52.16 -18.14 -0.82
CA TYR A 381 -52.14 -18.29 -2.28
C TYR A 381 -50.80 -17.97 -2.97
N GLY A 382 -50.20 -18.80 -3.82
CA GLY A 382 -50.55 -20.10 -4.44
C GLY A 382 -49.49 -20.32 -5.56
N ALA A 383 -48.72 -21.41 -5.57
CA ALA A 383 -49.01 -22.67 -6.27
C ALA A 383 -49.11 -22.57 -7.80
N HIS A 384 -48.09 -23.10 -8.49
CA HIS A 384 -48.14 -24.03 -9.64
C HIS A 384 -46.80 -24.78 -9.57
N GLY A 385 -46.72 -26.09 -9.31
CA GLY A 385 -47.40 -27.21 -10.02
C GLY A 385 -46.47 -27.60 -11.17
N GLU A 386 -45.90 -28.79 -11.27
CA GLU A 386 -46.50 -30.14 -11.37
C GLU A 386 -45.33 -31.08 -11.77
N LEU A 387 -45.25 -32.40 -11.60
CA LEU A 387 -46.01 -33.54 -11.06
C LEU A 387 -44.94 -34.66 -10.94
N GLY A 388 -44.87 -35.47 -9.88
CA GLY A 388 -45.77 -36.60 -9.59
C GLY A 388 -45.25 -37.86 -10.31
N GLY A 389 -44.99 -39.01 -9.68
CA GLY A 389 -45.10 -39.45 -8.29
C GLY A 389 -45.01 -40.99 -8.22
N VAL A 390 -44.96 -41.51 -6.98
CA VAL A 390 -45.47 -42.83 -6.54
C VAL A 390 -44.64 -44.05 -7.07
N ASP A 391 -44.25 -45.08 -6.31
CA ASP A 391 -44.92 -45.82 -5.25
C ASP A 391 -43.94 -46.61 -4.36
N ARG A 392 -44.50 -47.09 -3.24
CA ARG A 392 -43.99 -47.86 -2.10
C ARG A 392 -43.22 -49.14 -2.43
N GLY A 393 -42.47 -49.63 -1.42
CA GLY A 393 -42.59 -51.04 -1.03
C GLY A 393 -41.33 -51.76 -0.57
N ARG A 394 -41.20 -51.88 0.76
CA ARG A 394 -40.78 -53.05 1.58
C ARG A 394 -39.68 -54.03 1.12
N ASP A 395 -38.86 -54.31 2.14
CA ASP A 395 -38.34 -55.60 2.59
C ASP A 395 -37.47 -56.44 1.64
N ARG A 396 -36.24 -56.72 2.09
CA ARG A 396 -35.79 -58.06 2.55
C ARG A 396 -34.26 -58.06 2.71
N ASP A 397 -33.79 -58.26 3.93
CA ASP A 397 -33.29 -59.56 4.43
C ASP A 397 -31.98 -60.01 3.79
N ARG A 398 -30.86 -59.85 4.51
CA ARG A 398 -30.07 -60.95 5.13
C ARG A 398 -28.66 -60.44 5.42
N ASP A 399 -28.23 -60.34 6.68
CA ASP A 399 -27.91 -61.41 7.63
C ASP A 399 -26.46 -61.90 7.48
N ARG A 400 -25.72 -61.73 8.59
CA ARG A 400 -24.45 -62.38 8.99
C ARG A 400 -23.22 -62.16 8.10
N GLY A 401 -22.06 -61.80 8.65
CA GLY A 401 -21.60 -61.84 10.04
C GLY A 401 -20.14 -62.31 10.05
N ARG A 402 -19.31 -61.59 10.82
CA ARG A 402 -18.30 -62.09 11.79
C ARG A 402 -17.38 -63.26 11.35
N ASN A 403 -16.07 -63.28 11.61
CA ASN A 403 -15.22 -62.57 12.56
C ASN A 403 -13.77 -63.11 12.43
N ARG A 404 -12.80 -62.25 12.77
CA ARG A 404 -11.64 -62.47 13.65
C ARG A 404 -10.48 -63.46 13.31
N ASN A 405 -9.30 -62.83 13.34
CA ASN A 405 -8.11 -63.07 14.18
C ASN A 405 -7.04 -64.11 13.82
N GLY A 406 -5.79 -63.69 14.09
CA GLY A 406 -4.56 -64.48 14.29
C GLY A 406 -3.38 -63.76 13.64
N ASP A 407 -2.61 -62.87 14.29
CA ASP A 407 -1.64 -62.99 15.42
C ASP A 407 -0.24 -63.53 15.01
N ARG A 408 0.81 -62.74 15.33
CA ARG A 408 2.28 -63.01 15.38
C ARG A 408 2.97 -63.37 14.05
N GLY A 409 4.21 -63.01 13.71
CA GLY A 409 5.47 -62.73 14.44
C GLY A 409 6.65 -63.03 13.47
N PRO A 410 7.93 -62.84 13.85
CA PRO A 410 8.95 -62.13 13.04
C PRO A 410 10.01 -63.03 12.32
N GLY A 411 10.89 -62.40 11.51
CA GLY A 411 12.15 -62.95 10.96
C GLY A 411 12.61 -62.10 9.75
N GLU A 412 13.70 -61.33 9.83
CA GLU A 412 15.12 -61.68 9.66
C GLU A 412 15.61 -61.70 8.18
N ASP A 413 16.74 -60.99 8.00
CA ASP A 413 17.88 -61.23 7.10
C ASP A 413 17.93 -60.81 5.61
N GLY A 414 19.11 -60.29 5.28
CA GLY A 414 19.72 -60.13 3.95
C GLY A 414 19.84 -58.67 3.52
N GLY A 415 21.00 -58.01 3.40
CA GLY A 415 22.35 -58.48 3.07
C GLY A 415 22.73 -58.04 1.65
N GLY A 416 23.85 -57.33 1.50
CA GLY A 416 24.53 -57.03 0.21
C GLY A 416 24.44 -55.56 -0.20
N THR A 417 25.48 -54.73 0.01
CA THR A 417 26.65 -54.50 -0.86
C THR A 417 26.29 -53.97 -2.26
N ASP A 418 26.69 -52.73 -2.56
CA ASP A 418 27.69 -52.50 -3.61
C ASP A 418 28.23 -51.06 -3.60
N ASP A 419 29.55 -51.02 -3.81
CA ASP A 419 30.43 -49.86 -3.98
C ASP A 419 30.29 -49.18 -5.35
N ALA A 420 30.99 -48.04 -5.48
CA ALA A 420 31.36 -47.28 -6.68
C ALA A 420 30.22 -46.40 -7.24
N GLU A 421 30.33 -45.06 -7.31
CA GLU A 421 31.40 -44.16 -7.78
C GLU A 421 31.18 -42.73 -7.24
#